data_AF-A0A7K3AS07-F1
#
_entry.id   AF-A0A7K3AS07-F1
#
_cell.length_a   1.000
_cell.length_b   1.000
_cell.length_c   1.000
_cell.angle_alpha   90.00
_cell.angle_beta   90.00
_cell.angle_gamma   90.00
#
_symmetry.space_group_name_H-M   'P 1'
#
loop_
_entity.id
_entity.type
_entity.pdbx_description
1 polymer ?
#
loop_
_entity_poly.entity_id
_entity_poly.type
_entity_poly.pdbx_seq_one_letter_code
_entity_poly.pdbx_strand_id
1 'polypeptide(L)'
;MSDSPAPLADPHLLFDAADGRRDLVILGSTGSIGTQAIDLVLRNPDRFRVTALSAAGGRVALLAEQARRLRVNTVAVAAEDAVPALREALRDQYGAGEPLPEILAGPDAATTLAASDCHTVLNGITGSIGLAPTLAALKAGRTLALANKESLIVGGPLVKALAAPGQIIPVDSEHAALFQALAAGTRADVRKLVVTASGGPFRGRTREELADVTREQALAHPTWAMGPVITINSATLVNKGLEVIEAHLLYDIPFDRIEVVVHPQSYVHSMVEFSDGSTLAQATPPDMGGPIAIGLGWPQRVPDAAPAFDWSKASTWEFFPLDTEAFPSVGLARHVGGLGGTAPAVFNAANEECVDAFLAGQLPFNGIMDTVTAVVSEHGTPAPGTSLSVADVLEAETWARARARELSAKATAEARA
;
A
#
# COMPACT_ATOMS: atom_id res chain seq x y z
N MET A 1 23.54 22.30 -7.15
CA MET A 1 22.59 22.04 -6.06
C MET A 1 21.25 21.87 -6.73
N SER A 2 20.72 20.65 -6.80
CA SER A 2 19.51 20.37 -7.58
C SER A 2 18.31 20.82 -6.76
N ASP A 3 17.47 21.67 -7.33
CA ASP A 3 16.20 22.16 -6.76
C ASP A 3 15.13 21.05 -6.68
N SER A 4 15.53 19.78 -6.52
CA SER A 4 14.58 18.69 -6.26
C SER A 4 14.09 18.85 -4.82
N PRO A 5 12.78 18.83 -4.57
CA PRO A 5 12.29 18.67 -3.20
C PRO A 5 12.91 17.41 -2.58
N ALA A 6 13.11 17.43 -1.25
CA ALA A 6 13.61 16.26 -0.54
C ALA A 6 12.65 15.07 -0.79
N PRO A 7 13.19 13.84 -0.98
CA PRO A 7 12.34 12.66 -1.10
C PRO A 7 11.50 12.47 0.16
N LEU A 8 10.32 11.90 0.01
CA LEU A 8 9.44 11.58 1.14
C LEU A 8 10.05 10.51 2.05
N ALA A 9 10.78 9.56 1.46
CA ALA A 9 11.50 8.51 2.17
C ALA A 9 12.98 8.52 1.76
N ASP A 10 13.85 8.68 2.76
CA ASP A 10 15.29 8.59 2.62
C ASP A 10 15.86 7.81 3.81
N PRO A 11 16.55 6.66 3.59
CA PRO A 11 17.10 5.87 4.69
C PRO A 11 18.14 6.63 5.51
N HIS A 12 18.75 7.69 4.98
CA HIS A 12 19.75 8.49 5.68
C HIS A 12 19.15 9.58 6.57
N LEU A 13 17.83 9.81 6.49
CA LEU A 13 17.13 10.82 7.28
C LEU A 13 16.31 10.16 8.39
N LEU A 14 16.45 10.69 9.60
CA LEU A 14 15.68 10.29 10.78
C LEU A 14 14.85 11.48 11.25
N PHE A 15 13.53 11.36 11.20
CA PHE A 15 12.63 12.45 11.60
C PHE A 15 12.54 12.62 13.11
N ASP A 16 12.36 11.53 13.86
CA ASP A 16 12.39 11.51 15.33
C ASP A 16 13.20 10.29 15.78
N ALA A 17 14.45 10.52 16.17
CA ALA A 17 15.35 9.46 16.64
C ALA A 17 15.07 9.16 18.12
N ALA A 18 13.86 8.72 18.44
CA ALA A 18 13.51 8.36 19.81
C ALA A 18 14.30 7.12 20.24
N ASP A 19 15.08 7.26 21.32
CA ASP A 19 15.73 6.16 22.01
C ASP A 19 14.74 5.44 22.94
N GLY A 20 14.73 4.11 22.91
CA GLY A 20 13.91 3.27 23.78
C GLY A 20 12.61 2.76 23.14
N ARG A 21 11.62 2.43 23.99
CA ARG A 21 10.36 1.82 23.56
C ARG A 21 9.48 2.83 22.83
N ARG A 22 9.02 2.47 21.63
CA ARG A 22 8.17 3.32 20.78
C ARG A 22 6.68 3.06 21.02
N ASP A 23 5.93 4.13 21.19
CA ASP A 23 4.48 4.09 21.25
C ASP A 23 3.89 4.12 19.83
N LEU A 24 2.97 3.20 19.55
CA LEU A 24 2.44 2.95 18.22
C LEU A 24 0.92 3.10 18.18
N VAL A 25 0.42 3.70 17.10
CA VAL A 25 -0.99 3.59 16.68
C VAL A 25 -1.05 2.71 15.44
N ILE A 26 -1.94 1.71 15.44
CA ILE A 26 -2.13 0.81 14.28
C ILE A 26 -3.51 1.06 13.66
N LEU A 27 -3.50 1.60 12.45
CA LEU A 27 -4.71 1.81 11.67
C LEU A 27 -4.98 0.57 10.80
N GLY A 28 -6.21 0.06 10.82
CA GLY A 28 -6.55 -1.18 10.11
C GLY A 28 -6.02 -2.44 10.82
N SER A 29 -6.01 -2.45 12.15
CA SER A 29 -5.50 -3.51 13.04
C SER A 29 -6.01 -4.93 12.77
N THR A 30 -7.24 -5.06 12.26
CA THR A 30 -7.81 -6.36 11.94
C THR A 30 -7.40 -6.85 10.55
N GLY A 31 -6.94 -5.97 9.66
CA GLY A 31 -6.45 -6.31 8.31
C GLY A 31 -5.16 -7.13 8.33
N SER A 32 -4.73 -7.62 7.16
CA SER A 32 -3.53 -8.47 7.03
C SER A 32 -2.27 -7.82 7.60
N ILE A 33 -2.02 -6.55 7.27
CA ILE A 33 -0.88 -5.78 7.80
C ILE A 33 -1.02 -5.59 9.31
N GLY A 34 -2.21 -5.19 9.79
CA GLY A 34 -2.48 -4.95 11.20
C GLY A 34 -2.25 -6.18 12.07
N THR A 35 -2.75 -7.36 11.66
CA THR A 35 -2.58 -8.59 12.44
C THR A 35 -1.12 -9.04 12.52
N GLN A 36 -0.37 -8.90 11.42
CA GLN A 36 1.06 -9.23 11.37
C GLN A 36 1.90 -8.25 12.19
N ALA A 37 1.58 -6.95 12.14
CA ALA A 37 2.20 -5.96 13.00
C ALA A 37 1.95 -6.23 14.48
N ILE A 38 0.72 -6.63 14.85
CA ILE A 38 0.38 -7.00 16.22
C ILE A 38 1.16 -8.23 16.70
N ASP A 39 1.36 -9.23 15.84
CA ASP A 39 2.23 -10.37 16.17
C ASP A 39 3.68 -9.91 16.44
N LEU A 40 4.23 -9.09 15.55
CA LEU A 40 5.60 -8.57 15.68
C LEU A 40 5.81 -7.78 16.98
N VAL A 41 4.89 -6.88 17.33
CA VAL A 41 5.00 -6.06 18.55
C VAL A 41 4.85 -6.89 19.83
N LEU A 42 3.99 -7.91 19.82
CA LEU A 42 3.82 -8.81 20.97
C LEU A 42 5.07 -9.66 21.23
N ARG A 43 5.83 -9.98 20.17
CA ARG A 43 7.14 -10.66 20.27
C ARG A 43 8.29 -9.71 20.67
N ASN A 44 8.07 -8.39 20.64
CA ASN A 44 9.09 -7.36 20.91
C ASN A 44 8.57 -6.26 21.88
N PRO A 45 8.06 -6.61 23.09
CA PRO A 45 7.38 -5.68 24.01
C PRO A 45 8.29 -4.64 24.68
N ASP A 46 9.59 -4.89 24.67
CA ASP A 46 10.66 -3.98 25.10
C ASP A 46 10.92 -2.87 24.07
N ARG A 47 10.58 -3.11 22.78
CA ARG A 47 10.78 -2.16 21.68
C ARG A 47 9.52 -1.39 21.32
N PHE A 48 8.35 -2.01 21.46
CA PHE A 48 7.09 -1.45 21.00
C PHE A 48 5.99 -1.52 22.06
N ARG A 49 5.15 -0.49 22.11
CA ARG A 49 3.89 -0.48 22.84
C ARG A 49 2.79 0.08 21.96
N VAL A 50 1.71 -0.67 21.74
CA VAL A 50 0.56 -0.16 21.00
C VAL A 50 -0.36 0.58 21.95
N THR A 51 -0.68 1.84 21.64
CA THR A 51 -1.54 2.69 22.47
C THR A 51 -2.96 2.77 21.94
N ALA A 52 -3.16 2.59 20.63
CA ALA A 52 -4.49 2.59 20.02
C ALA A 52 -4.57 1.75 18.73
N LEU A 53 -5.79 1.29 18.43
CA LEU A 53 -6.13 0.48 17.25
C LEU A 53 -7.31 1.07 16.50
N SER A 54 -7.32 1.01 15.16
CA SER A 54 -8.54 1.22 14.37
C SER A 54 -8.94 0.01 13.55
N ALA A 55 -10.22 -0.12 13.24
CA ALA A 55 -10.74 -1.10 12.28
C ALA A 55 -11.98 -0.57 11.54
N ALA A 56 -12.34 -1.19 10.42
CA ALA A 56 -13.53 -0.79 9.66
C ALA A 56 -14.85 -1.07 10.42
N GLY A 57 -14.93 -2.18 11.17
CA GLY A 57 -16.12 -2.56 11.96
C GLY A 57 -16.69 -3.94 11.66
N GLY A 58 -16.28 -4.59 10.57
CA GLY A 58 -16.76 -5.95 10.23
C GLY A 58 -16.22 -7.08 11.11
N ARG A 59 -15.24 -6.81 11.99
CA ARG A 59 -14.56 -7.82 12.83
C ARG A 59 -14.36 -7.33 14.27
N VAL A 60 -15.43 -6.88 14.92
CA VAL A 60 -15.39 -6.30 16.28
C VAL A 60 -14.85 -7.26 17.36
N ALA A 61 -15.13 -8.56 17.25
CA ALA A 61 -14.62 -9.54 18.22
C ALA A 61 -13.08 -9.63 18.20
N LEU A 62 -12.48 -9.66 17.00
CA LEU A 62 -11.03 -9.64 16.84
C LEU A 62 -10.43 -8.32 17.34
N LEU A 63 -11.07 -7.18 17.05
CA LEU A 63 -10.64 -5.88 17.56
C LEU A 63 -10.62 -5.87 19.10
N ALA A 64 -11.66 -6.40 19.76
CA ALA A 64 -11.73 -6.48 21.21
C ALA A 64 -10.66 -7.40 21.81
N GLU A 65 -10.40 -8.56 21.18
CA GLU A 65 -9.31 -9.47 21.57
C GLU A 65 -7.94 -8.76 21.47
N GLN A 66 -7.66 -8.11 20.35
CA GLN A 66 -6.43 -7.35 20.13
C GLN A 66 -6.27 -6.23 21.16
N ALA A 67 -7.34 -5.47 21.42
CA ALA A 67 -7.35 -4.39 22.41
C ALA A 67 -6.99 -4.91 23.81
N ARG A 68 -7.56 -6.06 24.21
CA ARG A 68 -7.28 -6.72 25.49
C ARG A 68 -5.83 -7.18 25.59
N ARG A 69 -5.33 -7.88 24.56
CA ARG A 69 -3.97 -8.43 24.53
C ARG A 69 -2.92 -7.33 24.62
N LEU A 70 -3.15 -6.23 23.93
CA LEU A 70 -2.22 -5.09 23.88
C LEU A 70 -2.46 -4.07 25.00
N ARG A 71 -3.57 -4.17 25.73
CA ARG A 71 -4.00 -3.21 26.78
C ARG A 71 -4.03 -1.77 26.25
N VAL A 72 -4.61 -1.58 25.06
CA VAL A 72 -4.68 -0.27 24.41
C VAL A 72 -5.64 0.67 25.16
N ASN A 73 -5.42 1.97 25.01
CA ASN A 73 -6.21 3.01 25.67
C ASN A 73 -7.44 3.39 24.84
N THR A 74 -7.34 3.30 23.52
CA THR A 74 -8.38 3.76 22.59
C THR A 74 -8.54 2.77 21.44
N VAL A 75 -9.80 2.53 21.05
CA VAL A 75 -10.16 1.81 19.83
C VAL A 75 -11.02 2.70 18.95
N ALA A 76 -10.79 2.69 17.65
CA ALA A 76 -11.59 3.42 16.67
C ALA A 76 -12.28 2.46 15.70
N VAL A 77 -13.55 2.70 15.40
CA VAL A 77 -14.32 1.93 14.42
C VAL A 77 -14.98 2.85 13.39
N ALA A 78 -14.80 2.57 12.10
CA ALA A 78 -15.40 3.40 11.05
C ALA A 78 -16.93 3.26 11.00
N ALA A 79 -17.44 2.02 11.12
CA ALA A 79 -18.86 1.71 11.12
C ALA A 79 -19.50 2.03 12.50
N GLU A 80 -20.28 3.11 12.58
CA GLU A 80 -20.93 3.54 13.84
C GLU A 80 -21.93 2.51 14.37
N ASP A 81 -22.61 1.81 13.48
CA ASP A 81 -23.56 0.74 13.79
C ASP A 81 -22.89 -0.49 14.43
N ALA A 82 -21.57 -0.64 14.30
CA ALA A 82 -20.80 -1.70 14.97
C ALA A 82 -20.49 -1.41 16.45
N VAL A 83 -20.70 -0.17 16.94
CA VAL A 83 -20.34 0.25 18.30
C VAL A 83 -21.02 -0.58 19.40
N PRO A 84 -22.34 -0.90 19.34
CA PRO A 84 -22.99 -1.72 20.36
C PRO A 84 -22.33 -3.10 20.50
N ALA A 85 -22.08 -3.78 19.37
CA ALA A 85 -21.43 -5.08 19.34
C ALA A 85 -19.96 -5.03 19.81
N LEU A 86 -19.24 -3.95 19.48
CA LEU A 86 -17.88 -3.73 19.98
C LEU A 86 -17.85 -3.55 21.50
N ARG A 87 -18.79 -2.80 22.08
CA ARG A 87 -18.88 -2.63 23.54
C ARG A 87 -19.13 -3.94 24.26
N GLU A 88 -20.01 -4.77 23.71
CA GLU A 88 -20.28 -6.11 24.24
C GLU A 88 -19.01 -6.97 24.18
N ALA A 89 -18.38 -7.07 23.01
CA ALA A 89 -17.14 -7.83 22.84
C ALA A 89 -16.01 -7.35 23.77
N LEU A 90 -15.87 -6.04 23.99
CA LEU A 90 -14.90 -5.48 24.95
C LEU A 90 -15.23 -5.89 26.39
N ARG A 91 -16.51 -5.90 26.79
CA ARG A 91 -16.92 -6.35 28.12
C ARG A 91 -16.64 -7.83 28.34
N ASP A 92 -16.78 -8.65 27.30
CA ASP A 92 -16.49 -10.09 27.39
C ASP A 92 -15.00 -10.38 27.53
N GLN A 93 -14.16 -9.54 26.92
CA GLN A 93 -12.69 -9.69 26.95
C GLN A 93 -12.04 -9.11 28.21
N TYR A 94 -12.71 -8.18 28.91
CA TYR A 94 -12.18 -7.47 30.07
C TYR A 94 -12.90 -7.91 31.36
N GLY A 95 -12.17 -8.02 32.46
CA GLY A 95 -12.75 -8.39 33.74
C GLY A 95 -13.69 -7.31 34.30
N ALA A 96 -14.61 -7.73 35.17
CA ALA A 96 -15.50 -6.81 35.88
C ALA A 96 -14.69 -5.76 36.66
N GLY A 97 -14.95 -4.48 36.41
CA GLY A 97 -14.26 -3.35 37.06
C GLY A 97 -12.94 -2.92 36.39
N GLU A 98 -12.48 -3.62 35.35
CA GLU A 98 -11.35 -3.14 34.55
C GLU A 98 -11.79 -1.98 33.62
N PRO A 99 -10.96 -0.94 33.45
CA PRO A 99 -11.27 0.14 32.53
C PRO A 99 -11.26 -0.39 31.08
N LEU A 100 -12.34 -0.13 30.36
CA LEU A 100 -12.42 -0.38 28.93
C LEU A 100 -11.71 0.73 28.15
N PRO A 101 -11.17 0.45 26.96
CA PRO A 101 -10.64 1.49 26.10
C PRO A 101 -11.75 2.47 25.69
N GLU A 102 -11.35 3.73 25.48
CA GLU A 102 -12.21 4.72 24.83
C GLU A 102 -12.58 4.24 23.42
N ILE A 103 -13.84 4.46 23.01
CA ILE A 103 -14.33 4.10 21.68
C ILE A 103 -14.56 5.38 20.88
N LEU A 104 -13.80 5.55 19.80
CA LEU A 104 -14.09 6.51 18.73
C LEU A 104 -14.89 5.81 17.64
N ALA A 105 -15.89 6.48 17.08
CA ALA A 105 -16.75 5.91 16.05
C ALA A 105 -17.01 6.92 14.94
N GLY A 106 -17.23 6.40 13.72
CA GLY A 106 -17.58 7.20 12.55
C GLY A 106 -16.48 7.25 11.50
N PRO A 107 -16.79 7.81 10.31
CA PRO A 107 -15.88 7.83 9.17
C PRO A 107 -14.54 8.52 9.48
N ASP A 108 -14.54 9.50 10.40
CA ASP A 108 -13.34 10.25 10.81
C ASP A 108 -12.62 9.67 12.03
N ALA A 109 -13.08 8.53 12.57
CA ALA A 109 -12.52 7.96 13.79
C ALA A 109 -11.05 7.55 13.62
N ALA A 110 -10.70 6.97 12.46
CA ALA A 110 -9.30 6.65 12.14
C ALA A 110 -8.43 7.89 11.97
N THR A 111 -8.98 8.97 11.39
CA THR A 111 -8.29 10.26 11.21
C THR A 111 -7.98 10.90 12.56
N THR A 112 -8.96 10.90 13.47
CA THR A 112 -8.78 11.38 14.85
C THR A 112 -7.74 10.55 15.58
N LEU A 113 -7.81 9.23 15.44
CA LEU A 113 -6.85 8.32 16.09
C LEU A 113 -5.42 8.51 15.56
N ALA A 114 -5.25 8.75 14.26
CA ALA A 114 -3.94 8.96 13.64
C ALA A 114 -3.19 10.19 14.17
N ALA A 115 -3.91 11.19 14.72
CA ALA A 115 -3.31 12.38 15.33
C ALA A 115 -2.93 12.19 16.81
N SER A 116 -3.28 11.04 17.42
CA SER A 116 -3.04 10.74 18.83
C SER A 116 -1.55 10.74 19.19
N ASP A 117 -1.26 10.95 20.47
CA ASP A 117 0.11 10.99 20.94
C ASP A 117 0.79 9.62 20.85
N CYS A 118 1.79 9.54 19.97
CA CYS A 118 2.58 8.36 19.69
C CYS A 118 3.85 8.75 18.93
N HIS A 119 4.77 7.80 18.79
CA HIS A 119 5.95 7.96 17.95
C HIS A 119 5.62 7.60 16.48
N THR A 120 5.01 6.43 16.26
CA THR A 120 4.73 5.92 14.91
C THR A 120 3.25 5.59 14.72
N VAL A 121 2.71 6.00 13.58
CA VAL A 121 1.42 5.54 13.07
C VAL A 121 1.68 4.55 11.95
N LEU A 122 1.22 3.30 12.11
CA LEU A 122 1.18 2.33 11.02
C LEU A 122 -0.16 2.48 10.28
N ASN A 123 -0.11 2.97 9.04
CA ASN A 123 -1.29 3.02 8.20
C ASN A 123 -1.41 1.76 7.35
N GLY A 124 -2.19 0.79 7.85
CA GLY A 124 -2.55 -0.45 7.17
C GLY A 124 -4.01 -0.49 6.68
N ILE A 125 -4.65 0.67 6.51
CA ILE A 125 -5.98 0.78 5.90
C ILE A 125 -5.87 0.44 4.40
N THR A 126 -6.91 -0.16 3.82
CA THR A 126 -6.97 -0.46 2.38
C THR A 126 -7.70 0.65 1.63
N GLY A 127 -7.25 0.98 0.42
CA GLY A 127 -7.88 1.95 -0.47
C GLY A 127 -7.60 3.41 -0.12
N SER A 128 -8.22 4.32 -0.87
CA SER A 128 -7.98 5.78 -0.80
C SER A 128 -8.43 6.42 0.52
N ILE A 129 -9.35 5.78 1.26
CA ILE A 129 -9.85 6.27 2.55
C ILE A 129 -8.75 6.43 3.62
N GLY A 130 -7.59 5.81 3.43
CA GLY A 130 -6.42 6.01 4.29
C GLY A 130 -5.73 7.37 4.11
N LEU A 131 -6.11 8.19 3.12
CA LEU A 131 -5.51 9.51 2.86
C LEU A 131 -5.71 10.48 4.03
N ALA A 132 -6.95 10.65 4.53
CA ALA A 132 -7.19 11.58 5.64
C ALA A 132 -6.42 11.19 6.92
N PRO A 133 -6.38 9.90 7.33
CA PRO A 133 -5.51 9.45 8.41
C PRO A 133 -4.01 9.67 8.14
N THR A 134 -3.53 9.42 6.92
CA THR A 134 -2.14 9.71 6.52
C THR A 134 -1.80 11.19 6.74
N LEU A 135 -2.63 12.10 6.25
CA LEU A 135 -2.42 13.54 6.41
C LEU A 135 -2.49 13.96 7.88
N ALA A 136 -3.40 13.38 8.67
CA ALA A 136 -3.52 13.67 10.10
C ALA A 136 -2.27 13.25 10.89
N ALA A 137 -1.72 12.06 10.62
CA ALA A 137 -0.48 11.60 11.23
C ALA A 137 0.71 12.51 10.91
N LEU A 138 0.86 12.89 9.63
CA LEU A 138 1.94 13.77 9.18
C LEU A 138 1.83 15.16 9.82
N LYS A 139 0.63 15.75 9.82
CA LYS A 139 0.36 17.06 10.43
C LYS A 139 0.61 17.06 11.95
N ALA A 140 0.33 15.95 12.61
CA ALA A 140 0.58 15.78 14.04
C ALA A 140 2.06 15.51 14.36
N GLY A 141 2.96 15.49 13.36
CA GLY A 141 4.38 15.26 13.56
C GLY A 141 4.70 13.83 13.95
N ARG A 142 3.95 12.84 13.45
CA ARG A 142 4.20 11.42 13.73
C ARG A 142 5.06 10.82 12.64
N THR A 143 5.89 9.84 12.99
CA THR A 143 6.50 8.96 11.98
C THR A 143 5.39 8.12 11.33
N LEU A 144 5.30 8.12 10.01
CA LEU A 144 4.31 7.34 9.28
C LEU A 144 4.96 6.09 8.71
N ALA A 145 4.64 4.93 9.28
CA ALA A 145 4.90 3.64 8.66
C ALA A 145 3.79 3.36 7.66
N LEU A 146 4.08 3.53 6.37
CA LEU A 146 3.07 3.57 5.32
C LEU A 146 2.97 2.23 4.57
N ALA A 147 1.91 1.47 4.82
CA ALA A 147 1.56 0.27 4.03
C ALA A 147 0.45 0.54 3.00
N ASN A 148 -0.36 1.57 3.22
CA ASN A 148 -1.44 1.97 2.33
C ASN A 148 -0.92 2.81 1.15
N LYS A 149 -0.46 2.13 0.09
CA LYS A 149 0.04 2.77 -1.14
C LYS A 149 -0.98 3.72 -1.78
N GLU A 150 -2.27 3.35 -1.74
CA GLU A 150 -3.34 4.10 -2.41
C GLU A 150 -3.44 5.53 -1.87
N SER A 151 -3.29 5.75 -0.55
CA SER A 151 -3.29 7.11 0.01
C SER A 151 -2.19 8.00 -0.56
N LEU A 152 -0.98 7.45 -0.76
CA LEU A 152 0.12 8.21 -1.34
C LEU A 152 -0.11 8.44 -2.83
N ILE A 153 -0.64 7.45 -3.55
CA ILE A 153 -0.87 7.55 -4.99
C ILE A 153 -1.94 8.61 -5.31
N VAL A 154 -3.09 8.57 -4.64
CA VAL A 154 -4.19 9.51 -4.90
C VAL A 154 -3.94 10.90 -4.30
N GLY A 155 -3.15 10.96 -3.22
CA GLY A 155 -2.86 12.18 -2.46
C GLY A 155 -1.43 12.71 -2.62
N GLY A 156 -0.66 12.25 -3.61
CA GLY A 156 0.78 12.50 -3.72
C GLY A 156 1.19 13.96 -3.48
N PRO A 157 0.60 14.95 -4.17
CA PRO A 157 0.88 16.37 -3.93
C PRO A 157 0.55 16.85 -2.50
N LEU A 158 -0.54 16.35 -1.90
CA LEU A 158 -0.95 16.68 -0.53
C LEU A 158 0.05 16.14 0.49
N VAL A 159 0.50 14.90 0.29
CA VAL A 159 1.50 14.26 1.15
C VAL A 159 2.84 14.97 1.03
N LYS A 160 3.31 15.24 -0.20
CA LYS A 160 4.56 15.98 -0.46
C LYS A 160 4.57 17.39 0.14
N ALA A 161 3.44 18.08 0.14
CA ALA A 161 3.34 19.41 0.73
C ALA A 161 3.41 19.42 2.27
N LEU A 162 3.09 18.29 2.91
CA LEU A 162 2.94 18.20 4.37
C LEU A 162 4.08 17.46 5.06
N ALA A 163 4.59 16.39 4.45
CA ALA A 163 5.57 15.51 5.05
C ALA A 163 6.92 16.21 5.25
N ALA A 164 7.48 16.09 6.44
CA ALA A 164 8.86 16.46 6.71
C ALA A 164 9.83 15.39 6.18
N PRO A 165 11.09 15.74 5.88
CA PRO A 165 12.09 14.78 5.44
C PRO A 165 12.29 13.64 6.46
N GLY A 166 12.30 12.39 5.99
CA GLY A 166 12.46 11.20 6.84
C GLY A 166 11.23 10.82 7.67
N GLN A 167 10.10 11.53 7.52
CA GLN A 167 8.89 11.27 8.31
C GLN A 167 8.12 10.02 7.85
N ILE A 168 8.31 9.61 6.59
CA ILE A 168 7.63 8.45 6.01
C ILE A 168 8.62 7.29 5.87
N ILE A 169 8.24 6.13 6.40
CA ILE A 169 8.96 4.87 6.22
C ILE A 169 8.04 3.91 5.46
N PRO A 170 8.45 3.43 4.27
CA PRO A 170 7.64 2.53 3.47
C PRO A 170 7.54 1.14 4.11
N VAL A 171 6.34 0.56 4.06
CA VAL A 171 6.05 -0.81 4.53
C VAL A 171 5.70 -1.74 3.38
N ASP A 172 5.32 -1.22 2.20
CA ASP A 172 5.17 -2.06 1.01
C ASP A 172 6.50 -2.76 0.69
N SER A 173 6.46 -4.02 0.25
CA SER A 173 7.62 -4.92 0.31
C SER A 173 8.74 -4.46 -0.62
N GLU A 174 8.39 -4.06 -1.83
CA GLU A 174 9.25 -3.51 -2.85
C GLU A 174 9.88 -2.20 -2.39
N HIS A 175 9.10 -1.33 -1.76
CA HIS A 175 9.59 -0.03 -1.32
C HIS A 175 10.44 -0.18 -0.06
N ALA A 176 10.08 -1.01 0.91
CA ALA A 176 10.95 -1.33 2.05
C ALA A 176 12.29 -1.94 1.59
N ALA A 177 12.28 -2.70 0.48
CA ALA A 177 13.47 -3.21 -0.17
C ALA A 177 14.31 -2.11 -0.83
N LEU A 178 13.69 -1.22 -1.61
CA LEU A 178 14.34 -0.04 -2.20
C LEU A 178 14.92 0.87 -1.11
N PHE A 179 14.18 1.14 -0.04
CA PHE A 179 14.61 1.96 1.09
C PHE A 179 15.87 1.40 1.75
N GLN A 180 15.93 0.08 1.96
CA GLN A 180 17.14 -0.58 2.48
C GLN A 180 18.30 -0.54 1.48
N ALA A 181 18.05 -0.78 0.19
CA ALA A 181 19.09 -0.77 -0.84
C ALA A 181 19.67 0.63 -1.10
N LEU A 182 18.83 1.67 -1.00
CA LEU A 182 19.21 3.08 -1.10
C LEU A 182 20.18 3.50 0.02
N ALA A 183 20.22 2.78 1.14
CA ALA A 183 21.18 3.07 2.21
C ALA A 183 22.64 2.83 1.79
N ALA A 184 22.89 2.13 0.67
CA ALA A 184 24.23 1.84 0.16
C ALA A 184 24.88 2.98 -0.64
N GLY A 185 24.16 4.08 -0.90
CA GLY A 185 24.67 5.23 -1.65
C GLY A 185 23.83 6.47 -1.43
N THR A 186 24.08 7.53 -2.20
CA THR A 186 23.24 8.74 -2.18
C THR A 186 22.22 8.72 -3.30
N ARG A 187 21.16 9.52 -3.19
CA ARG A 187 20.16 9.70 -4.27
C ARG A 187 20.80 10.13 -5.60
N ALA A 188 21.89 10.90 -5.54
CA ALA A 188 22.61 11.35 -6.74
C ALA A 188 23.35 10.21 -7.45
N ASP A 189 23.75 9.18 -6.71
CA ASP A 189 24.46 8.01 -7.24
C ASP A 189 23.51 7.02 -7.91
N VAL A 190 22.22 7.07 -7.58
CA VAL A 190 21.21 6.19 -8.18
C VAL A 190 21.22 6.40 -9.69
N ARG A 191 21.27 5.32 -10.45
CA ARG A 191 21.01 5.30 -11.90
C ARG A 191 19.56 4.93 -12.16
N LYS A 192 19.08 3.85 -11.54
CA LYS A 192 17.73 3.31 -11.75
C LYS A 192 17.22 2.58 -10.51
N LEU A 193 15.93 2.71 -10.22
CA LEU A 193 15.23 1.81 -9.28
C LEU A 193 14.68 0.64 -10.08
N VAL A 194 14.80 -0.58 -9.56
CA VAL A 194 14.26 -1.78 -10.19
C VAL A 194 13.22 -2.40 -9.25
N VAL A 195 11.96 -2.25 -9.62
CA VAL A 195 10.80 -2.74 -8.87
C VAL A 195 10.44 -4.14 -9.39
N THR A 196 10.63 -5.17 -8.58
CA THR A 196 10.36 -6.55 -8.99
C THR A 196 8.88 -6.89 -8.87
N ALA A 197 8.29 -7.63 -9.80
CA ALA A 197 6.93 -8.16 -9.74
C ALA A 197 6.93 -9.69 -9.70
N SER A 198 5.96 -10.34 -9.05
CA SER A 198 5.80 -11.80 -9.17
C SER A 198 5.42 -12.25 -10.60
N GLY A 199 4.80 -11.35 -11.37
CA GLY A 199 4.23 -11.63 -12.70
C GLY A 199 2.80 -12.17 -12.66
N GLY A 200 2.23 -12.41 -11.48
CA GLY A 200 0.87 -12.94 -11.32
C GLY A 200 0.69 -14.37 -11.87
N PRO A 201 -0.55 -14.91 -11.83
CA PRO A 201 -0.86 -16.26 -12.32
C PRO A 201 -0.77 -16.41 -13.84
N PHE A 202 -0.69 -15.30 -14.59
CA PHE A 202 -0.77 -15.28 -16.05
C PHE A 202 0.54 -14.91 -16.74
N ARG A 203 1.66 -14.88 -16.02
CA ARG A 203 2.99 -14.68 -16.59
C ARG A 203 3.21 -15.60 -17.81
N GLY A 204 3.58 -15.00 -18.94
CA GLY A 204 3.85 -15.71 -20.19
C GLY A 204 2.63 -15.99 -21.06
N ARG A 205 1.41 -15.58 -20.65
CA ARG A 205 0.22 -15.61 -21.50
C ARG A 205 0.15 -14.39 -22.40
N THR A 206 -0.36 -14.56 -23.61
CA THR A 206 -0.62 -13.45 -24.53
C THR A 206 -1.93 -12.74 -24.20
N ARG A 207 -2.13 -11.54 -24.76
CA ARG A 207 -3.38 -10.78 -24.60
C ARG A 207 -4.61 -11.56 -25.06
N GLU A 208 -4.50 -12.35 -26.12
CA GLU A 208 -5.58 -13.21 -26.62
C GLU A 208 -5.92 -14.32 -25.63
N GLU A 209 -4.90 -14.98 -25.06
CA GLU A 209 -5.09 -16.03 -24.05
C GLU A 209 -5.70 -15.49 -22.74
N LEU A 210 -5.55 -14.19 -22.48
CA LEU A 210 -6.16 -13.50 -21.34
C LEU A 210 -7.67 -13.23 -21.52
N ALA A 211 -8.22 -13.35 -22.74
CA ALA A 211 -9.62 -13.03 -23.00
C ALA A 211 -10.59 -13.98 -22.27
N ASP A 212 -10.20 -15.26 -22.13
CA ASP A 212 -11.06 -16.32 -21.60
C ASP A 212 -10.74 -16.71 -20.14
N VAL A 213 -9.89 -15.93 -19.44
CA VAL A 213 -9.48 -16.28 -18.08
C VAL A 213 -10.62 -16.11 -17.09
N THR A 214 -10.75 -17.09 -16.21
CA THR A 214 -11.81 -17.11 -15.21
C THR A 214 -11.40 -16.41 -13.92
N ARG A 215 -12.40 -16.02 -13.12
CA ARG A 215 -12.20 -15.53 -11.75
C ARG A 215 -11.35 -16.49 -10.91
N GLU A 216 -11.61 -17.79 -11.01
CA GLU A 216 -10.91 -18.83 -10.25
C GLU A 216 -9.42 -18.86 -10.61
N GLN A 217 -9.11 -18.77 -11.91
CA GLN A 217 -7.73 -18.71 -12.38
C GLN A 217 -7.02 -17.42 -11.93
N ALA A 218 -7.71 -16.29 -11.96
CA ALA A 218 -7.13 -15.00 -11.55
C ALA A 218 -6.88 -14.92 -10.03
N LEU A 219 -7.69 -15.61 -9.22
CA LEU A 219 -7.53 -15.67 -7.76
C LEU A 219 -6.47 -16.70 -7.30
N ALA A 220 -5.95 -17.53 -8.18
CA ALA A 220 -4.95 -18.55 -7.87
C ALA A 220 -3.51 -17.99 -7.88
N HIS A 221 -3.19 -17.06 -6.98
CA HIS A 221 -1.87 -16.43 -6.93
C HIS A 221 -0.75 -17.44 -6.57
N PRO A 222 0.38 -17.49 -7.30
CA PRO A 222 1.42 -18.52 -7.13
C PRO A 222 2.31 -18.39 -5.88
N THR A 223 2.17 -17.33 -5.08
CA THR A 223 3.20 -16.94 -4.09
C THR A 223 2.57 -16.39 -2.82
N TRP A 224 1.65 -15.43 -2.97
CA TRP A 224 1.08 -14.69 -1.85
C TRP A 224 -0.37 -15.09 -1.59
N ALA A 225 -0.72 -15.27 -0.32
CA ALA A 225 -2.11 -15.36 0.12
C ALA A 225 -2.62 -13.97 0.47
N MET A 226 -3.50 -13.41 -0.37
CA MET A 226 -3.94 -12.02 -0.26
C MET A 226 -5.46 -11.88 -0.44
N GLY A 227 -5.99 -10.68 -0.19
CA GLY A 227 -7.39 -10.35 -0.49
C GLY A 227 -7.70 -10.39 -2.00
N PRO A 228 -8.97 -10.49 -2.39
CA PRO A 228 -9.37 -10.63 -3.80
C PRO A 228 -8.93 -9.44 -4.66
N VAL A 229 -9.10 -8.21 -4.20
CA VAL A 229 -8.76 -7.00 -4.98
C VAL A 229 -7.28 -6.96 -5.34
N ILE A 230 -6.39 -7.07 -4.35
CA ILE A 230 -4.94 -7.09 -4.56
C ILE A 230 -4.50 -8.31 -5.40
N THR A 231 -5.19 -9.44 -5.28
CA THR A 231 -4.91 -10.62 -6.10
C THR A 231 -5.21 -10.36 -7.58
N ILE A 232 -6.34 -9.74 -7.90
CA ILE A 232 -6.66 -9.33 -9.28
C ILE A 232 -5.70 -8.24 -9.77
N ASN A 233 -5.37 -7.26 -8.93
CA ASN A 233 -4.38 -6.23 -9.29
C ASN A 233 -2.98 -6.81 -9.56
N SER A 234 -2.61 -7.90 -8.88
CA SER A 234 -1.38 -8.66 -9.18
C SER A 234 -1.50 -9.38 -10.51
N ALA A 235 -2.64 -9.99 -10.81
CA ALA A 235 -2.89 -10.67 -12.09
C ALA A 235 -2.87 -9.71 -13.29
N THR A 236 -3.41 -8.49 -13.15
CA THR A 236 -3.40 -7.45 -14.19
C THR A 236 -2.13 -6.60 -14.20
N LEU A 237 -1.23 -6.82 -13.23
CA LEU A 237 -0.08 -5.97 -12.91
C LEU A 237 -0.41 -4.51 -12.58
N VAL A 238 -1.69 -4.16 -12.35
CA VAL A 238 -2.08 -2.84 -11.83
C VAL A 238 -1.43 -2.57 -10.48
N ASN A 239 -1.29 -3.59 -9.62
CA ASN A 239 -0.56 -3.44 -8.36
C ASN A 239 0.86 -2.92 -8.61
N LYS A 240 1.56 -3.47 -9.61
CA LYS A 240 2.91 -3.01 -9.97
C LYS A 240 2.91 -1.61 -10.58
N GLY A 241 1.88 -1.26 -11.36
CA GLY A 241 1.70 0.10 -11.87
C GLY A 241 1.56 1.13 -10.75
N LEU A 242 0.72 0.84 -9.76
CA LEU A 242 0.54 1.66 -8.55
C LEU A 242 1.88 1.84 -7.80
N GLU A 243 2.64 0.76 -7.63
CA GLU A 243 3.93 0.79 -6.95
C GLU A 243 5.01 1.57 -7.71
N VAL A 244 4.92 1.67 -9.04
CA VAL A 244 5.80 2.56 -9.84
C VAL A 244 5.51 4.03 -9.54
N ILE A 245 4.24 4.41 -9.40
CA ILE A 245 3.86 5.77 -8.97
C ILE A 245 4.34 6.01 -7.53
N GLU A 246 4.13 5.05 -6.66
CA GLU A 246 4.58 5.11 -5.27
C GLU A 246 6.11 5.29 -5.16
N ALA A 247 6.90 4.53 -5.93
CA ALA A 247 8.35 4.66 -5.94
C ALA A 247 8.81 6.05 -6.41
N HIS A 248 8.14 6.61 -7.44
CA HIS A 248 8.38 7.98 -7.89
C HIS A 248 8.08 9.00 -6.78
N LEU A 249 6.96 8.84 -6.08
CA LEU A 249 6.55 9.75 -5.01
C LEU A 249 7.46 9.65 -3.78
N LEU A 250 7.80 8.43 -3.35
CA LEU A 250 8.62 8.17 -2.17
C LEU A 250 10.05 8.67 -2.33
N TYR A 251 10.69 8.31 -3.44
CA TYR A 251 12.15 8.47 -3.60
C TYR A 251 12.55 9.64 -4.49
N ASP A 252 11.58 10.34 -5.08
CA ASP A 252 11.80 11.44 -6.01
C ASP A 252 12.75 11.04 -7.16
N ILE A 253 12.51 9.84 -7.71
CA ILE A 253 13.20 9.31 -8.90
C ILE A 253 12.24 9.43 -10.10
N PRO A 254 12.66 10.04 -11.22
CA PRO A 254 11.85 10.14 -12.43
C PRO A 254 11.38 8.78 -12.96
N PHE A 255 10.18 8.74 -13.57
CA PHE A 255 9.59 7.50 -14.07
C PHE A 255 10.49 6.73 -15.03
N ASP A 256 11.17 7.40 -15.97
CA ASP A 256 12.11 6.77 -16.92
C ASP A 256 13.31 6.08 -16.25
N ARG A 257 13.56 6.36 -14.97
CA ARG A 257 14.56 5.73 -14.11
C ARG A 257 13.98 4.74 -13.10
N ILE A 258 12.73 4.33 -13.28
CA ILE A 258 12.09 3.24 -12.55
C ILE A 258 11.81 2.13 -13.55
N GLU A 259 12.34 0.93 -13.33
CA GLU A 259 12.20 -0.24 -14.18
C GLU A 259 11.39 -1.32 -13.48
N VAL A 260 10.58 -2.06 -14.24
CA VAL A 260 9.83 -3.19 -13.69
C VAL A 260 10.39 -4.48 -14.28
N VAL A 261 10.76 -5.42 -13.41
CA VAL A 261 11.23 -6.75 -13.81
C VAL A 261 10.39 -7.83 -13.14
N VAL A 262 10.09 -8.91 -13.85
CA VAL A 262 9.34 -10.03 -13.30
C VAL A 262 10.31 -11.00 -12.64
N HIS A 263 10.14 -11.21 -11.33
CA HIS A 263 10.88 -12.16 -10.50
C HIS A 263 9.89 -13.14 -9.83
N PRO A 264 9.58 -14.29 -10.47
CA PRO A 264 8.51 -15.18 -10.02
C PRO A 264 8.71 -15.77 -8.62
N GLN A 265 9.96 -15.93 -8.19
CA GLN A 265 10.29 -16.48 -6.89
C GLN A 265 10.01 -15.50 -5.74
N SER A 266 9.92 -14.19 -6.04
CA SER A 266 9.68 -13.11 -5.05
C SER A 266 10.63 -13.16 -3.85
N TYR A 267 11.87 -13.57 -4.07
CA TYR A 267 12.94 -13.57 -3.08
C TYR A 267 13.72 -12.26 -3.08
N VAL A 268 14.00 -11.71 -4.26
CA VAL A 268 14.49 -10.34 -4.41
C VAL A 268 13.27 -9.44 -4.50
N HIS A 269 13.08 -8.58 -3.51
CA HIS A 269 11.89 -7.73 -3.41
C HIS A 269 12.02 -6.42 -4.17
N SER A 270 13.24 -5.89 -4.37
CA SER A 270 13.57 -4.81 -5.30
C SER A 270 15.08 -4.56 -5.28
N MET A 271 15.56 -3.77 -6.24
CA MET A 271 16.99 -3.46 -6.41
C MET A 271 17.21 -1.99 -6.74
N VAL A 272 18.40 -1.50 -6.43
CA VAL A 272 18.87 -0.16 -6.82
C VAL A 272 20.13 -0.33 -7.65
N GLU A 273 20.11 0.18 -8.88
CA GLU A 273 21.26 0.27 -9.76
C GLU A 273 21.91 1.65 -9.60
N PHE A 274 23.23 1.68 -9.39
CA PHE A 274 24.00 2.90 -9.20
C PHE A 274 24.81 3.28 -10.45
N SER A 275 25.26 4.52 -10.48
CA SER A 275 25.94 5.12 -11.64
C SER A 275 27.28 4.46 -11.97
N ASP A 276 27.92 3.83 -10.99
CA ASP A 276 29.16 3.06 -11.12
C ASP A 276 28.96 1.63 -11.68
N GLY A 277 27.71 1.21 -11.91
CA GLY A 277 27.36 -0.11 -12.43
C GLY A 277 27.09 -1.17 -11.36
N SER A 278 27.15 -0.81 -10.07
CA SER A 278 26.74 -1.71 -9.00
C SER A 278 25.21 -1.80 -8.90
N THR A 279 24.72 -2.98 -8.52
CA THR A 279 23.30 -3.21 -8.20
C THR A 279 23.19 -3.82 -6.82
N LEU A 280 22.43 -3.16 -5.95
CA LEU A 280 22.16 -3.62 -4.59
C LEU A 280 20.75 -4.17 -4.56
N ALA A 281 20.64 -5.46 -4.21
CA ALA A 281 19.38 -6.17 -4.10
C ALA A 281 19.05 -6.41 -2.62
N GLN A 282 17.84 -6.08 -2.20
CA GLN A 282 17.32 -6.59 -0.93
C GLN A 282 16.59 -7.91 -1.22
N ALA A 283 16.97 -8.95 -0.48
CA ALA A 283 16.42 -10.28 -0.64
C ALA A 283 16.07 -10.92 0.71
N THR A 284 14.87 -11.47 0.78
CA THR A 284 14.34 -12.24 1.93
C THR A 284 13.31 -13.25 1.40
N PRO A 285 13.09 -14.40 2.06
CA PRO A 285 11.92 -15.20 1.76
C PRO A 285 10.63 -14.36 1.95
N PRO A 286 9.61 -14.52 1.08
CA PRO A 286 8.45 -13.64 1.04
C PRO A 286 7.64 -13.70 2.34
N ASP A 287 7.69 -12.61 3.10
CA ASP A 287 6.99 -12.44 4.38
C ASP A 287 6.86 -10.94 4.70
N MET A 288 5.66 -10.47 5.04
CA MET A 288 5.42 -9.04 5.32
C MET A 288 5.94 -8.60 6.69
N GLY A 289 6.29 -9.51 7.58
CA GLY A 289 6.92 -9.20 8.87
C GLY A 289 8.24 -8.43 8.71
N GLY A 290 8.99 -8.70 7.63
CA GLY A 290 10.23 -7.97 7.30
C GLY A 290 9.99 -6.48 7.00
N PRO A 291 9.20 -6.14 5.97
CA PRO A 291 8.83 -4.76 5.66
C PRO A 291 8.12 -4.03 6.81
N ILE A 292 7.22 -4.70 7.55
CA ILE A 292 6.58 -4.13 8.74
C ILE A 292 7.63 -3.79 9.81
N ALA A 293 8.62 -4.66 10.04
CA ALA A 293 9.71 -4.40 10.97
C ALA A 293 10.59 -3.21 10.56
N ILE A 294 10.79 -2.98 9.26
CA ILE A 294 11.43 -1.75 8.77
C ILE A 294 10.59 -0.54 9.14
N GLY A 295 9.31 -0.54 8.80
CA GLY A 295 8.38 0.56 9.12
C GLY A 295 8.34 0.94 10.60
N LEU A 296 8.31 -0.06 11.50
CA LEU A 296 8.21 0.18 12.94
C LEU A 296 9.58 0.41 13.61
N GLY A 297 10.62 -0.24 13.10
CA GLY A 297 11.92 -0.39 13.77
C GLY A 297 13.03 0.50 13.27
N TRP A 298 12.93 1.11 12.08
CA TRP A 298 14.01 1.89 11.48
C TRP A 298 14.57 2.96 12.45
N PRO A 299 15.89 3.16 12.54
CA PRO A 299 16.95 2.51 11.77
C PRO A 299 17.41 1.15 12.32
N GLN A 300 16.92 0.70 13.47
CA GLN A 300 17.35 -0.55 14.06
C GLN A 300 16.60 -1.75 13.47
N ARG A 301 17.32 -2.83 13.16
CA ARG A 301 16.69 -4.09 12.78
C ARG A 301 15.90 -4.67 13.96
N VAL A 302 14.73 -5.23 13.68
CA VAL A 302 13.94 -6.01 14.64
C VAL A 302 14.35 -7.48 14.50
N PRO A 303 14.79 -8.16 15.58
CA PRO A 303 15.14 -9.58 15.54
C PRO A 303 13.97 -10.46 15.10
N ASP A 304 14.27 -11.54 14.37
CA ASP A 304 13.31 -12.59 14.00
C ASP A 304 12.00 -12.07 13.39
N ALA A 305 12.08 -10.97 12.65
CA ALA A 305 10.92 -10.34 12.01
C ALA A 305 10.40 -11.12 10.80
N ALA A 306 11.28 -11.86 10.11
CA ALA A 306 10.99 -12.63 8.92
C ALA A 306 11.89 -13.89 8.86
N PRO A 307 11.50 -14.93 8.11
CA PRO A 307 12.34 -16.09 7.84
C PRO A 307 13.67 -15.71 7.15
N ALA A 308 14.69 -16.54 7.32
CA ALA A 308 15.99 -16.41 6.66
C ALA A 308 16.18 -17.49 5.59
N PHE A 309 17.05 -17.21 4.61
CA PHE A 309 17.46 -18.22 3.63
C PHE A 309 18.29 -19.34 4.26
N ASP A 310 18.02 -20.56 3.82
CA ASP A 310 18.87 -21.72 4.08
C ASP A 310 19.93 -21.83 2.98
N TRP A 311 21.10 -21.24 3.22
CA TRP A 311 22.21 -21.22 2.27
C TRP A 311 22.88 -22.59 2.04
N SER A 312 22.48 -23.64 2.77
CA SER A 312 22.92 -25.01 2.47
C SER A 312 22.19 -25.60 1.25
N LYS A 313 21.08 -25.00 0.83
CA LYS A 313 20.28 -25.41 -0.32
C LYS A 313 20.55 -24.50 -1.51
N ALA A 314 20.77 -25.10 -2.67
CA ALA A 314 20.85 -24.34 -3.92
C ALA A 314 19.50 -23.66 -4.22
N SER A 315 19.55 -22.46 -4.77
CA SER A 315 18.38 -21.73 -5.26
C SER A 315 18.66 -21.09 -6.62
N THR A 316 17.61 -20.98 -7.43
CA THR A 316 17.66 -20.33 -8.76
C THR A 316 16.75 -19.12 -8.72
N TRP A 317 17.28 -17.96 -9.09
CA TRP A 317 16.52 -16.70 -9.18
C TRP A 317 16.47 -16.27 -10.64
N GLU A 318 15.27 -16.14 -11.18
CA GLU A 318 15.05 -15.77 -12.57
C GLU A 318 14.45 -14.37 -12.65
N PHE A 319 14.84 -13.63 -13.68
CA PHE A 319 14.36 -12.29 -13.95
C PHE A 319 13.95 -12.21 -15.42
N PHE A 320 12.76 -11.68 -15.67
CA PHE A 320 12.20 -11.53 -17.01
C PHE A 320 11.81 -10.06 -17.25
N PRO A 321 11.91 -9.55 -18.48
CA PRO A 321 11.34 -8.26 -18.82
C PRO A 321 9.82 -8.28 -18.61
N LEU A 322 9.24 -7.12 -18.31
CA LEU A 322 7.80 -6.94 -18.27
C LEU A 322 7.20 -7.05 -19.68
N ASP A 323 6.15 -7.86 -19.85
CA ASP A 323 5.35 -7.89 -21.07
C ASP A 323 4.29 -6.77 -21.02
N THR A 324 4.56 -5.68 -21.73
CA THR A 324 3.66 -4.51 -21.76
C THR A 324 2.51 -4.65 -22.75
N GLU A 325 2.53 -5.65 -23.61
CA GLU A 325 1.45 -5.91 -24.58
C GLU A 325 0.31 -6.69 -23.92
N ALA A 326 0.65 -7.77 -23.22
CA ALA A 326 -0.31 -8.53 -22.42
C ALA A 326 -0.76 -7.77 -21.17
N PHE A 327 0.14 -7.00 -20.54
CA PHE A 327 -0.12 -6.28 -19.29
C PHE A 327 0.17 -4.77 -19.41
N PRO A 328 -0.77 -3.97 -19.97
CA PRO A 328 -0.53 -2.56 -20.27
C PRO A 328 -0.56 -1.63 -19.03
N SER A 329 -0.90 -2.16 -17.86
CA SER A 329 -1.18 -1.40 -16.64
C SER A 329 -0.02 -0.53 -16.15
N VAL A 330 1.22 -1.00 -16.26
CA VAL A 330 2.41 -0.21 -15.88
C VAL A 330 2.62 1.00 -16.78
N GLY A 331 2.35 0.87 -18.09
CA GLY A 331 2.43 1.99 -19.03
C GLY A 331 1.40 3.08 -18.70
N LEU A 332 0.15 2.66 -18.43
CA LEU A 332 -0.91 3.58 -18.01
C LEU A 332 -0.61 4.25 -16.66
N ALA A 333 -0.06 3.51 -15.70
CA ALA A 333 0.32 4.04 -14.40
C ALA A 333 1.40 5.14 -14.51
N ARG A 334 2.42 4.95 -15.36
CA ARG A 334 3.41 6.00 -15.65
C ARG A 334 2.77 7.23 -16.27
N HIS A 335 1.81 7.04 -17.18
CA HIS A 335 1.08 8.14 -17.80
C HIS A 335 0.31 8.96 -16.77
N VAL A 336 -0.55 8.33 -15.95
CA VAL A 336 -1.34 9.07 -14.93
C VAL A 336 -0.48 9.63 -13.81
N GLY A 337 0.60 8.94 -13.44
CA GLY A 337 1.58 9.45 -12.49
C GLY A 337 2.31 10.69 -13.00
N GLY A 338 2.63 10.73 -14.30
CA GLY A 338 3.21 11.91 -14.96
C GLY A 338 2.23 13.08 -15.11
N LEU A 339 0.94 12.80 -15.26
CA LEU A 339 -0.11 13.83 -15.24
C LEU A 339 -0.27 14.45 -13.84
N GLY A 340 -0.17 13.64 -12.79
CA GLY A 340 -0.41 14.06 -11.41
C GLY A 340 -1.84 14.55 -11.17
N GLY A 341 -2.02 15.45 -10.21
CA GLY A 341 -3.34 15.99 -9.85
C GLY A 341 -4.33 14.89 -9.47
N THR A 342 -5.50 14.87 -10.10
CA THR A 342 -6.56 13.88 -9.85
C THR A 342 -6.45 12.61 -10.71
N ALA A 343 -5.54 12.56 -11.69
CA ALA A 343 -5.45 11.41 -12.61
C ALA A 343 -5.11 10.07 -11.90
N PRO A 344 -4.19 10.02 -10.91
CA PRO A 344 -3.98 8.79 -10.14
C PRO A 344 -5.20 8.35 -9.33
N ALA A 345 -6.01 9.29 -8.82
CA ALA A 345 -7.25 9.00 -8.11
C ALA A 345 -8.29 8.36 -9.04
N VAL A 346 -8.44 8.92 -10.25
CA VAL A 346 -9.30 8.35 -11.29
C VAL A 346 -8.86 6.95 -11.67
N PHE A 347 -7.57 6.74 -11.89
CA PHE A 347 -7.00 5.42 -12.21
C PHE A 347 -7.29 4.39 -11.11
N ASN A 348 -7.04 4.74 -9.84
CA ASN A 348 -7.30 3.87 -8.70
C ASN A 348 -8.78 3.51 -8.59
N ALA A 349 -9.65 4.52 -8.60
CA ALA A 349 -11.09 4.35 -8.41
C ALA A 349 -11.76 3.58 -9.56
N ALA A 350 -11.36 3.85 -10.82
CA ALA A 350 -11.83 3.09 -11.97
C ALA A 350 -11.39 1.62 -11.88
N ASN A 351 -10.15 1.37 -11.46
CA ASN A 351 -9.65 0.01 -11.28
C ASN A 351 -10.43 -0.76 -10.22
N GLU A 352 -10.69 -0.18 -9.05
CA GLU A 352 -11.46 -0.84 -7.99
C GLU A 352 -12.85 -1.30 -8.50
N GLU A 353 -13.59 -0.44 -9.20
CA GLU A 353 -14.90 -0.82 -9.77
C GLU A 353 -14.79 -1.89 -10.85
N CYS A 354 -13.76 -1.84 -11.70
CA CYS A 354 -13.56 -2.83 -12.75
C CYS A 354 -13.18 -4.20 -12.18
N VAL A 355 -12.40 -4.22 -11.09
CA VAL A 355 -12.07 -5.45 -10.36
C VAL A 355 -13.32 -6.04 -9.73
N ASP A 356 -14.16 -5.22 -9.10
CA ASP A 356 -15.44 -5.68 -8.53
C ASP A 356 -16.37 -6.23 -9.62
N ALA A 357 -16.46 -5.56 -10.76
CA ALA A 357 -17.22 -6.03 -11.92
C ALA A 357 -16.70 -7.38 -12.45
N PHE A 358 -15.38 -7.55 -12.58
CA PHE A 358 -14.77 -8.83 -12.96
C PHE A 358 -15.08 -9.94 -11.94
N LEU A 359 -14.93 -9.66 -10.65
CA LEU A 359 -15.23 -10.62 -9.58
C LEU A 359 -16.72 -11.01 -9.54
N ALA A 360 -17.60 -10.10 -9.95
CA ALA A 360 -19.03 -10.34 -10.11
C ALA A 360 -19.41 -11.06 -11.42
N GLY A 361 -18.45 -11.33 -12.31
CA GLY A 361 -18.70 -11.94 -13.63
C GLY A 361 -19.38 -10.99 -14.62
N GLN A 362 -19.24 -9.67 -14.41
CA GLN A 362 -19.83 -8.59 -15.19
C GLN A 362 -18.79 -7.84 -16.04
N LEU A 363 -17.56 -8.34 -16.11
CA LEU A 363 -16.52 -7.78 -16.96
C LEU A 363 -15.52 -8.91 -17.26
N PRO A 364 -15.09 -9.11 -18.52
CA PRO A 364 -13.99 -10.02 -18.82
C PRO A 364 -12.67 -9.44 -18.30
N PHE A 365 -11.64 -10.28 -18.14
CA PHE A 365 -10.36 -9.88 -17.55
C PHE A 365 -9.68 -8.73 -18.33
N ASN A 366 -9.59 -8.85 -19.67
CA ASN A 366 -9.06 -7.79 -20.52
C ASN A 366 -9.90 -6.49 -20.43
N GLY A 367 -11.21 -6.64 -20.18
CA GLY A 367 -12.14 -5.53 -20.01
C GLY A 367 -11.79 -4.62 -18.84
N ILE A 368 -11.06 -5.10 -17.83
CA ILE A 368 -10.57 -4.28 -16.71
C ILE A 368 -9.70 -3.15 -17.24
N MET A 369 -8.60 -3.49 -17.93
CA MET A 369 -7.65 -2.48 -18.39
C MET A 369 -8.18 -1.65 -19.55
N ASP A 370 -9.02 -2.22 -20.41
CA ASP A 370 -9.66 -1.47 -21.49
C ASP A 370 -10.60 -0.39 -20.93
N THR A 371 -11.40 -0.73 -19.91
CA THR A 371 -12.31 0.22 -19.25
C THR A 371 -11.54 1.28 -18.48
N VAL A 372 -10.54 0.90 -17.67
CA VAL A 372 -9.72 1.86 -16.91
C VAL A 372 -9.01 2.84 -17.84
N THR A 373 -8.46 2.36 -18.97
CA THR A 373 -7.82 3.22 -19.97
C THR A 373 -8.80 4.23 -20.56
N ALA A 374 -10.03 3.80 -20.87
CA ALA A 374 -11.07 4.69 -21.38
C ALA A 374 -11.46 5.76 -20.36
N VAL A 375 -11.69 5.39 -19.09
CA VAL A 375 -12.03 6.35 -18.02
C VAL A 375 -10.92 7.38 -17.83
N VAL A 376 -9.65 6.96 -17.77
CA VAL A 376 -8.50 7.87 -17.65
C VAL A 376 -8.42 8.81 -18.86
N SER A 377 -8.64 8.29 -20.06
CA SER A 377 -8.58 9.10 -21.29
C SER A 377 -9.68 10.15 -21.33
N GLU A 378 -10.89 9.82 -20.88
CA GLU A 378 -12.03 10.75 -20.81
C GLU A 378 -11.85 11.84 -19.74
N HIS A 379 -11.17 11.53 -18.63
CA HIS A 379 -10.84 12.51 -17.59
C HIS A 379 -9.92 13.62 -18.12
N GLY A 380 -8.99 13.24 -18.99
CA GLY A 380 -8.06 14.15 -19.64
C GLY A 380 -6.90 14.61 -18.74
N THR A 381 -6.28 15.72 -19.15
CA THR A 381 -5.09 16.29 -18.49
C THR A 381 -5.51 17.40 -17.52
N PRO A 382 -5.09 17.35 -16.25
CA PRO A 382 -5.30 18.46 -15.32
C PRO A 382 -4.69 19.77 -15.83
N ALA A 383 -5.35 20.90 -15.55
CA ALA A 383 -4.80 22.20 -15.91
C ALA A 383 -3.52 22.49 -15.10
N PRO A 384 -2.50 23.13 -15.70
CA PRO A 384 -1.31 23.55 -14.95
C PRO A 384 -1.66 24.48 -13.78
N GLY A 385 -1.09 24.22 -12.60
CA GLY A 385 -1.26 25.08 -11.43
C GLY A 385 -2.52 24.82 -10.60
N THR A 386 -3.31 23.79 -10.92
CA THR A 386 -4.44 23.37 -10.06
C THR A 386 -3.91 22.86 -8.72
N SER A 387 -4.29 23.52 -7.62
CA SER A 387 -4.07 23.00 -6.28
C SER A 387 -4.95 21.79 -6.03
N LEU A 388 -4.39 20.70 -5.52
CA LEU A 388 -5.15 19.52 -5.13
C LEU A 388 -5.64 19.67 -3.69
N SER A 389 -6.90 19.40 -3.44
CA SER A 389 -7.47 19.21 -2.10
C SER A 389 -7.98 17.77 -1.93
N VAL A 390 -8.26 17.36 -0.69
CA VAL A 390 -8.89 16.05 -0.43
C VAL A 390 -10.28 15.96 -1.09
N ALA A 391 -11.02 17.08 -1.16
CA ALA A 391 -12.32 17.10 -1.81
C ALA A 391 -12.22 16.84 -3.32
N ASP A 392 -11.21 17.40 -3.99
CA ASP A 392 -10.99 17.17 -5.43
C ASP A 392 -10.68 15.70 -5.72
N VAL A 393 -9.89 15.05 -4.84
CA VAL A 393 -9.61 13.61 -4.93
C VAL A 393 -10.91 12.81 -4.83
N LEU A 394 -11.74 13.07 -3.81
CA LEU A 394 -12.99 12.36 -3.58
C LEU A 394 -14.02 12.58 -4.71
N GLU A 395 -14.11 13.80 -5.25
CA GLU A 395 -14.98 14.12 -6.38
C GLU A 395 -14.53 13.36 -7.64
N ALA A 396 -13.22 13.37 -7.93
CA ALA A 396 -12.65 12.65 -9.07
C ALA A 396 -12.86 11.13 -8.95
N GLU A 397 -12.69 10.55 -7.75
CA GLU A 397 -13.01 9.14 -7.51
C GLU A 397 -14.48 8.85 -7.72
N THR A 398 -15.38 9.70 -7.20
CA THR A 398 -16.84 9.52 -7.36
C THR A 398 -17.23 9.51 -8.84
N TRP A 399 -16.70 10.46 -9.62
CA TRP A 399 -16.90 10.52 -11.07
C TRP A 399 -16.34 9.27 -11.76
N ALA A 400 -15.10 8.88 -11.45
CA ALA A 400 -14.44 7.73 -12.07
C ALA A 400 -15.20 6.42 -11.80
N ARG A 401 -15.72 6.24 -10.58
CA ARG A 401 -16.52 5.07 -10.23
C ARG A 401 -17.82 5.00 -11.01
N ALA A 402 -18.55 6.11 -11.07
CA ALA A 402 -19.77 6.19 -11.87
C ALA A 402 -19.49 5.86 -13.34
N ARG A 403 -18.42 6.43 -13.90
CA ARG A 403 -18.06 6.23 -15.29
C ARG A 403 -17.58 4.81 -15.61
N ALA A 404 -16.80 4.20 -14.73
CA ALA A 404 -16.36 2.81 -14.88
C ALA A 404 -17.55 1.84 -14.90
N ARG A 405 -18.58 2.07 -14.07
CA ARG A 405 -19.81 1.26 -14.05
C ARG A 405 -20.58 1.38 -15.37
N GLU A 406 -20.72 2.59 -15.91
CA GLU A 406 -21.39 2.81 -17.20
C GLU A 406 -20.69 2.07 -18.34
N LEU A 407 -19.36 2.18 -18.43
CA LEU A 407 -18.57 1.54 -19.47
C LEU A 407 -18.55 0.01 -19.32
N SER A 408 -18.44 -0.51 -18.10
CA SER A 408 -18.48 -1.96 -17.83
C SER A 408 -19.83 -2.58 -18.23
N ALA A 409 -20.93 -1.87 -17.95
CA ALA A 409 -22.27 -2.30 -18.35
C ALA A 409 -22.42 -2.35 -19.87
N LYS A 410 -21.87 -1.35 -20.58
CA LYS A 410 -21.87 -1.31 -22.06
C LYS A 410 -21.05 -2.45 -22.65
N ALA A 411 -19.84 -2.69 -22.16
CA ALA A 411 -18.98 -3.78 -22.62
C ALA A 411 -19.64 -5.16 -22.44
N THR A 412 -20.35 -5.36 -21.32
CA THR A 412 -21.12 -6.59 -21.08
C THR A 412 -22.29 -6.76 -22.05
N ALA A 413 -23.00 -5.67 -22.36
CA ALA A 413 -24.10 -5.72 -23.32
C ALA A 413 -23.60 -6.06 -24.73
N GLU A 414 -22.47 -5.47 -25.14
CA GLU A 414 -21.83 -5.75 -26.43
C GLU A 414 -21.29 -7.18 -26.54
N ALA A 415 -20.72 -7.74 -25.46
CA ALA A 415 -20.24 -9.13 -25.43
C ALA A 415 -21.36 -10.19 -25.44
N ARG A 416 -22.59 -9.80 -25.10
CA ARG A 416 -23.77 -10.69 -25.06
C ARG A 416 -24.64 -10.63 -26.33
N ALA A 417 -24.48 -9.58 -27.13
CA ALA A 417 -25.17 -9.38 -28.41
C ALA A 417 -24.41 -10.11 -29.53
#